data_AF-A0A174LK91-F1
#
_entry.id   AF-A0A174LK91-F1
#
_cell.length_a   1.000
_cell.length_b   1.000
_cell.length_c   1.000
_cell.angle_alpha   90.00
_cell.angle_beta   90.00
_cell.angle_gamma   90.00
#
_symmetry.space_group_name_H-M   'P 1'
#
loop_
_entity.id
_entity.type
_entity.pdbx_description
1 polymer ?
#
loop_
_entity_poly.entity_id
_entity_poly.type
_entity_poly.pdbx_seq_one_letter_code
_entity_poly.pdbx_strand_id
1 'polypeptide(L)' 'MACKAAIKGGQRNSPAELLKVAQAVMSGAVKYCPHGRPVAIELTRQQLEKRFGRA' A
#
# COMPACT_ATOMS: atom_id res chain seq x y z
N MET A 1 -10.08 10.39 15.42
CA MET A 1 -9.53 11.26 14.35
C MET A 1 -8.30 10.62 13.72
N ALA A 2 -8.46 9.69 12.77
CA ALA A 2 -7.32 9.05 12.08
C ALA A 2 -7.32 9.35 10.58
N CYS A 3 -8.46 9.22 9.90
CA CYS A 3 -8.52 9.36 8.45
C CYS A 3 -8.37 10.80 7.95
N LYS A 4 -8.73 11.82 8.74
CA LYS A 4 -8.63 13.23 8.30
C LYS A 4 -7.17 13.69 8.16
N ALA A 5 -6.29 13.21 9.03
CA ALA A 5 -4.87 13.58 9.06
C ALA A 5 -3.95 12.63 8.25
N ALA A 6 -4.52 11.57 7.66
CA ALA A 6 -3.74 10.59 6.91
C ALA A 6 -3.22 11.16 5.58
N ILE A 7 -2.07 10.66 5.14
CA ILE A 7 -1.57 10.80 3.77
C ILE A 7 -2.65 10.37 2.77
N LYS A 8 -2.85 11.17 1.73
CA LYS A 8 -3.87 10.94 0.70
C LYS A 8 -3.27 10.60 -0.66
N GLY A 9 -4.02 9.83 -1.44
CA GLY A 9 -3.70 9.62 -2.86
C GLY A 9 -3.61 10.94 -3.60
N GLY A 10 -2.60 11.09 -4.46
CA GLY A 10 -2.35 12.31 -5.25
C GLY A 10 -1.62 13.43 -4.51
N GLN A 11 -1.40 13.32 -3.19
CA GLN A 11 -0.55 14.27 -2.47
C GLN A 11 0.93 14.05 -2.80
N ARG A 12 1.66 15.15 -2.96
CA ARG A 12 3.12 15.14 -3.13
C ARG A 12 3.77 15.11 -1.76
N ASN A 13 4.11 13.91 -1.31
CA ASN A 13 4.79 13.67 -0.04
C ASN A 13 6.27 13.37 -0.28
N SER A 14 7.09 13.51 0.75
CA SER A 14 8.51 13.20 0.64
C SER A 14 8.75 11.69 0.48
N PRO A 15 9.82 11.26 -0.22
CA PRO A 15 10.16 9.83 -0.32
C PRO A 15 10.36 9.15 1.05
N ALA A 16 10.94 9.86 2.02
CA ALA A 16 11.18 9.34 3.37
C ALA A 16 9.87 9.06 4.13
N GLU A 17 8.86 9.92 3.96
CA GLU A 17 7.54 9.74 4.56
C GLU A 17 6.80 8.55 3.95
N LEU A 18 6.83 8.44 2.62
CA LEU A 18 6.22 7.31 1.91
C LEU A 18 6.89 5.97 2.26
N LEU A 19 8.22 5.97 2.44
CA LEU A 19 8.96 4.79 2.86
C LEU A 19 8.48 4.27 4.23
N LYS A 20 8.23 5.15 5.20
CA LYS A 20 7.71 4.76 6.52
C LYS A 20 6.35 4.07 6.42
N VAL A 21 5.46 4.59 5.57
CA VAL A 21 4.16 3.96 5.33
C VAL A 21 4.33 2.58 4.69
N ALA A 22 5.18 2.47 3.66
CA ALA A 22 5.44 1.21 3.00
C ALA A 22 6.01 0.17 3.99
N GLN A 23 6.97 0.55 4.84
CA GLN A 23 7.56 -0.33 5.84
C GLN A 23 6.51 -0.86 6.84
N ALA A 24 5.60 -0.01 7.31
CA ALA A 24 4.54 -0.43 8.23
C ALA A 24 3.54 -1.42 7.60
N VAL A 25 3.28 -1.28 6.30
CA VAL A 25 2.44 -2.21 5.54
C VAL A 25 3.20 -3.53 5.32
N MET A 26 4.45 -3.45 4.87
CA MET A 26 5.28 -4.63 4.57
C MET A 26 5.61 -5.46 5.81
N SER A 27 5.74 -4.86 6.99
CA SER A 27 5.92 -5.58 8.25
C SER A 27 4.65 -6.29 8.74
N GLY A 28 3.50 -6.01 8.12
CA GLY A 28 2.21 -6.52 8.55
C GLY A 28 1.63 -5.85 9.80
N ALA A 29 2.27 -4.79 10.31
CA ALA A 29 1.76 -4.00 11.44
C ALA A 29 0.42 -3.32 11.10
N VAL A 30 0.19 -3.03 9.81
CA VAL A 30 -1.08 -2.49 9.30
C VAL A 30 -1.57 -3.36 8.14
N LYS A 31 -2.73 -4.00 8.32
CA LYS A 31 -3.38 -4.85 7.28
C LYS A 31 -4.70 -4.28 6.79
N TYR A 32 -5.41 -3.57 7.65
CA TYR A 32 -6.70 -2.96 7.35
C TYR A 32 -6.74 -1.54 7.88
N CYS A 33 -7.45 -0.66 7.19
CA CYS A 33 -7.80 0.65 7.72
C CYS A 33 -8.86 0.49 8.82
N PRO A 34 -9.09 1.52 9.67
CA PRO A 34 -10.09 1.46 10.74
C PRO A 34 -11.54 1.26 10.25
N HIS A 35 -11.79 1.33 8.94
CA HIS A 35 -13.09 1.05 8.32
C HIS A 35 -13.12 -0.29 7.56
N GLY A 36 -12.13 -1.16 7.76
CA GLY A 36 -12.10 -2.52 7.19
C GLY A 36 -11.59 -2.64 5.75
N ARG A 37 -11.12 -1.57 5.11
CA ARG A 37 -10.53 -1.67 3.76
C ARG A 37 -9.10 -2.22 3.85
N PRO A 38 -8.71 -3.18 2.99
CA PRO A 38 -7.32 -3.65 2.95
C PRO A 38 -6.39 -2.51 2.53
N VAL A 39 -5.19 -2.46 3.11
CA VAL A 39 -4.21 -1.41 2.82
C VAL A 39 -3.25 -1.76 1.68
N ALA A 40 -3.14 -3.05 1.34
CA ALA A 40 -2.34 -3.55 0.24
C ALA A 40 -2.98 -4.80 -0.37
N ILE A 41 -2.58 -5.11 -1.59
CA ILE A 41 -2.85 -6.38 -2.27
C ILE A 41 -1.51 -7.01 -2.62
N GLU A 42 -1.46 -8.34 -2.60
CA GLU A 42 -0.29 -9.09 -3.06
C GLU A 42 -0.48 -9.47 -4.53
N LEU A 43 0.57 -9.26 -5.32
CA LEU A 43 0.63 -9.69 -6.71
C LEU A 43 1.86 -10.58 -6.88
N THR A 44 1.63 -11.86 -7.14
CA THR A 44 2.74 -12.79 -7.37
C THR A 44 3.41 -12.49 -8.71
N ARG A 45 4.66 -12.93 -8.86
CA ARG A 45 5.40 -12.79 -10.11
C ARG A 45 4.66 -13.42 -11.29
N GLN A 46 4.08 -14.61 -11.11
CA GLN A 46 3.29 -15.28 -12.15
C GLN A 46 2.04 -14.47 -12.53
N GLN A 47 1.33 -13.89 -11.55
CA GLN A 47 0.17 -13.03 -11.81
C GLN A 47 0.58 -11.76 -12.57
N LEU A 48 1.77 -11.21 -12.28
CA LEU A 48 2.34 -10.09 -13.00
C LEU A 48 2.68 -10.48 -14.44
N GLU A 49 3.42 -11.57 -14.65
CA GLU A 49 3.81 -12.08 -15.97
C GLU A 49 2.60 -12.36 -16.87
N LYS A 50 1.54 -12.98 -16.32
CA LYS A 50 0.28 -13.21 -17.03
C LYS A 50 -0.36 -11.92 -17.53
N ARG A 51 -0.35 -10.84 -16.73
CA ARG A 51 -0.91 -9.53 -17.13
C ARG A 51 -0.14 -8.86 -18.26
N PHE A 52 1.14 -9.19 -18.41
CA PHE A 52 1.98 -8.70 -19.50
C PHE A 52 2.05 -9.67 -20.69
N GLY A 53 1.28 -10.77 -20.68
CA GLY A 53 1.31 -11.78 -21.75
C GLY A 53 2.64 -12.53 -21.86
N ARG A 54 3.38 -12.67 -20.75
CA ARG A 54 4.70 -13.31 -20.70
C ARG A 54 4.66 -14.74 -20.14
N ALA A 55 3.46 -15.28 -19.95
CA ALA A 55 3.18 -16.58 -19.31
C ALA A 55 2.52 -17.54 -20.30
#